data_AF-A0A0G3GYA0-F1
#
_entry.id   AF-A0A0G3GYA0-F1
#
_cell.length_a   1.000
_cell.length_b   1.000
_cell.length_c   1.000
_cell.angle_alpha   90.00
_cell.angle_beta   90.00
_cell.angle_gamma   90.00
#
_symmetry.space_group_name_H-M   'P 1'
#
loop_
_entity.id
_entity.type
_entity.pdbx_description
1 polymer ?
#
loop_
_entity_poly.entity_id
_entity_poly.type
_entity_poly.pdbx_seq_one_letter_code
_entity_poly.pdbx_strand_id
1 'polypeptide(L)'
;MTTVAMIRRGIIAAPRKSGPSPSTRQAVTAALELARLGFACAPEQLMQLAPAQLTELLGSAAAAIGADRRWQPLFPGFPKQVYQESDWQLLATALAHYHSRGEFRLTDIDRLSGGPLCDVDFGRPLRKLTVTTLTASTITSEWGSVIAPSGHDRDFIRDVANHIDTAITDVFSATDFRNGEQLAAALVLLSECGYQSATCLAMGFTKARHLDDVLRCILSTYCQDVERGVDLQCSATSPVNMRPLPRESRRLIVAQLSKFTAASDADMVYRRRKLWRRVLKFCHPYDHATDAAARHVLDIIFDNMPPSHHECAGRVRIGNRRCVHCASAVAPQPRWSFTAG
;
A
#
# COMPACT_ATOMS: atom_id res chain seq x y z
N MET A 1 -17.62 -6.90 -9.17
CA MET A 1 -17.92 -5.47 -8.99
C MET A 1 -16.67 -4.68 -9.36
N THR A 2 -16.82 -3.60 -10.14
CA THR A 2 -15.73 -2.68 -10.48
C THR A 2 -15.71 -1.55 -9.45
N THR A 3 -14.54 -1.20 -8.91
CA THR A 3 -14.40 -0.18 -7.86
C THR A 3 -13.78 1.12 -8.39
N VAL A 4 -13.80 2.16 -7.57
CA VAL A 4 -13.12 3.45 -7.87
C VAL A 4 -11.63 3.25 -8.10
N ALA A 5 -10.95 2.41 -7.32
CA ALA A 5 -9.51 2.18 -7.48
C ALA A 5 -9.19 1.52 -8.83
N MET A 6 -10.02 0.59 -9.30
CA MET A 6 -9.89 -0.04 -10.62
C MET A 6 -10.11 0.98 -11.75
N ILE A 7 -11.11 1.85 -11.64
CA ILE A 7 -11.38 2.93 -12.62
C ILE A 7 -10.20 3.91 -12.67
N ARG A 8 -9.62 4.24 -11.50
CA ARG A 8 -8.40 5.04 -11.39
C ARG A 8 -7.15 4.36 -11.97
N ARG A 9 -7.24 3.09 -12.40
CA ARG A 9 -6.21 2.37 -13.16
C ARG A 9 -6.62 2.10 -14.62
N GLY A 10 -7.79 2.56 -15.05
CA GLY A 10 -8.29 2.31 -16.41
C GLY A 10 -8.97 0.96 -16.57
N ILE A 11 -9.34 0.28 -15.48
CA ILE A 11 -9.77 -1.11 -15.48
C ILE A 11 -11.25 -1.21 -15.12
N ILE A 12 -11.97 -2.03 -15.89
CA ILE A 12 -13.29 -2.54 -15.56
C ILE A 12 -13.10 -4.03 -15.24
N ALA A 13 -13.47 -4.46 -14.03
CA ALA A 13 -13.32 -5.86 -13.67
C ALA A 13 -14.28 -6.72 -14.49
N ALA A 14 -13.74 -7.73 -15.18
CA ALA A 14 -14.55 -8.73 -15.84
C ALA A 14 -15.47 -9.43 -14.83
N PRO A 15 -16.66 -9.88 -15.24
CA PRO A 15 -17.59 -10.54 -14.34
C PRO A 15 -17.05 -11.93 -13.94
N ARG A 16 -17.17 -12.29 -12.66
CA ARG A 16 -16.80 -13.63 -12.17
C ARG A 16 -17.71 -14.75 -12.69
N LYS A 17 -18.98 -14.41 -12.96
CA LYS A 17 -20.02 -15.32 -13.45
C LYS A 17 -20.73 -14.68 -14.63
N SER A 18 -21.04 -15.48 -15.64
CA SER A 18 -21.88 -15.01 -16.75
C SER A 18 -23.26 -14.64 -16.22
N GLY A 19 -23.62 -13.37 -16.41
CA GLY A 19 -24.97 -12.87 -16.20
C GLY A 19 -25.71 -12.74 -17.52
N PRO A 20 -26.99 -12.32 -17.50
CA PRO A 20 -27.67 -11.93 -18.72
C PRO A 20 -26.91 -10.78 -19.38
N SER A 21 -26.55 -10.95 -20.65
CA SER A 21 -25.92 -9.89 -21.43
C SER A 21 -26.87 -8.69 -21.55
N PRO A 22 -26.34 -7.46 -21.51
CA PRO A 22 -27.15 -6.26 -21.66
C PRO A 22 -27.53 -6.11 -23.14
N SER A 23 -28.60 -5.38 -23.41
CA SER A 23 -28.93 -5.05 -24.80
C SER A 23 -27.88 -4.08 -25.38
N THR A 24 -27.72 -4.08 -26.71
CA THR A 24 -26.83 -3.12 -27.40
C THR A 24 -27.15 -1.68 -27.01
N ARG A 25 -28.43 -1.34 -26.83
CA ARG A 25 -28.87 -0.01 -26.37
C ARG A 25 -28.32 0.31 -24.99
N GLN A 26 -28.43 -0.63 -24.03
CA GLN A 26 -27.91 -0.44 -22.68
C GLN A 26 -26.39 -0.23 -22.67
N ALA A 27 -25.65 -0.99 -23.49
CA ALA A 27 -24.20 -0.85 -23.62
C ALA A 27 -23.80 0.50 -24.25
N VAL A 28 -24.47 0.93 -25.31
CA VAL A 28 -24.22 2.23 -25.97
C VAL A 28 -24.54 3.39 -25.01
N THR A 29 -25.68 3.34 -24.32
CA THR A 29 -26.03 4.34 -23.31
C THR A 29 -25.00 4.41 -22.18
N ALA A 30 -24.51 3.27 -21.69
CA ALA A 30 -23.47 3.25 -20.67
C ALA A 30 -22.15 3.84 -21.17
N ALA A 31 -21.75 3.56 -22.42
CA ALA A 31 -20.54 4.15 -23.02
C ALA A 31 -20.65 5.68 -23.14
N LEU A 32 -21.83 6.16 -23.52
CA LEU A 32 -22.16 7.57 -23.61
C LEU A 32 -22.14 8.30 -22.25
N GLU A 33 -22.64 7.65 -21.20
CA GLU A 33 -22.53 8.15 -19.81
C GLU A 33 -21.07 8.20 -19.32
N LEU A 34 -20.29 7.16 -19.60
CA LEU A 34 -18.86 7.13 -19.28
C LEU A 34 -18.12 8.28 -19.98
N ALA A 35 -18.44 8.56 -21.24
CA ALA A 35 -17.84 9.67 -21.99
C ALA A 35 -18.09 11.02 -21.31
N ARG A 36 -19.31 11.25 -20.79
CA ARG A 36 -19.64 12.45 -20.00
C ARG A 36 -18.85 12.54 -18.70
N LEU A 37 -18.58 11.39 -18.09
CA LEU A 37 -17.72 11.25 -16.93
C LEU A 37 -16.21 11.36 -17.25
N GLY A 38 -15.85 11.60 -18.52
CA GLY A 38 -14.45 11.74 -18.93
C GLY A 38 -13.73 10.41 -19.18
N PHE A 39 -14.48 9.31 -19.32
CA PHE A 39 -13.97 7.98 -19.59
C PHE A 39 -14.41 7.46 -20.97
N ALA A 40 -13.57 6.70 -21.66
CA ALA A 40 -13.92 6.08 -22.93
C ALA A 40 -13.90 4.56 -22.80
N CYS A 41 -15.00 3.89 -23.16
CA CYS A 41 -15.08 2.43 -23.25
C CYS A 41 -15.86 2.02 -24.50
N ALA A 42 -15.42 0.96 -25.15
CA ALA A 42 -16.09 0.43 -26.33
C ALA A 42 -17.38 -0.30 -25.92
N PRO A 43 -18.54 -0.05 -26.55
CA PRO A 43 -19.81 -0.71 -26.19
C PRO A 43 -19.71 -2.24 -26.20
N GLU A 44 -18.91 -2.82 -27.09
CA GLU A 44 -18.69 -4.26 -27.20
C GLU A 44 -18.04 -4.84 -25.94
N GLN A 45 -17.20 -4.08 -25.24
CA GLN A 45 -16.64 -4.49 -23.96
C GLN A 45 -17.69 -4.42 -22.86
N LEU A 46 -18.55 -3.40 -22.88
CA LEU A 46 -19.64 -3.25 -21.90
C LEU A 46 -20.71 -4.34 -22.04
N MET A 47 -20.86 -4.93 -23.23
CA MET A 47 -21.74 -6.09 -23.46
C MET A 47 -21.31 -7.35 -22.68
N GLN A 48 -20.09 -7.38 -22.14
CA GLN A 48 -19.62 -8.47 -21.29
C GLN A 48 -20.19 -8.38 -19.87
N LEU A 49 -20.75 -7.24 -19.46
CA LEU A 49 -21.25 -6.99 -18.11
C LEU A 49 -22.76 -7.18 -18.00
N ALA A 50 -23.25 -7.66 -16.87
CA ALA A 50 -24.69 -7.66 -16.60
C ALA A 50 -25.23 -6.22 -16.43
N PRO A 51 -26.52 -5.96 -16.69
CA PRO A 51 -27.12 -4.62 -16.54
C PRO A 51 -26.94 -3.99 -15.14
N ALA A 52 -26.97 -4.81 -14.08
CA ALA A 52 -26.69 -4.35 -12.72
C ALA A 52 -25.24 -3.85 -12.57
N GLN A 53 -24.28 -4.57 -13.18
CA GLN A 53 -22.86 -4.22 -13.16
C GLN A 53 -22.57 -2.95 -13.96
N LEU A 54 -23.32 -2.68 -15.04
CA LEU A 54 -23.25 -1.40 -15.75
C LEU A 54 -23.66 -0.23 -14.84
N THR A 55 -24.69 -0.43 -14.02
CA THR A 55 -25.16 0.60 -13.08
C THR A 55 -24.11 0.86 -11.98
N GLU A 56 -23.53 -0.21 -11.42
CA GLU A 56 -22.42 -0.11 -10.45
C GLU A 56 -21.17 0.56 -11.04
N LEU A 57 -20.86 0.27 -12.30
CA LEU A 57 -19.75 0.87 -13.03
C LEU A 57 -19.93 2.40 -13.16
N LEU A 58 -21.13 2.85 -13.55
CA LEU A 58 -21.42 4.28 -13.65
C LEU A 58 -21.35 4.98 -12.29
N GLY A 59 -21.87 4.36 -11.24
CA GLY A 59 -21.76 4.88 -9.87
C GLY A 59 -20.29 5.01 -9.42
N SER A 60 -19.48 3.99 -9.70
CA SER A 60 -18.04 4.01 -9.39
C SER A 60 -17.28 5.04 -10.23
N ALA A 61 -17.65 5.22 -11.50
CA ALA A 61 -17.05 6.21 -12.39
C ALA A 61 -17.38 7.63 -11.94
N ALA A 62 -18.63 7.89 -11.53
CA ALA A 62 -19.04 9.16 -10.94
C ALA A 62 -18.26 9.45 -9.65
N ALA A 63 -18.16 8.47 -8.75
CA ALA A 63 -17.39 8.61 -7.51
C ALA A 63 -15.88 8.87 -7.77
N ALA A 64 -15.32 8.34 -8.86
CA ALA A 64 -13.92 8.51 -9.20
C ALA A 64 -13.54 9.95 -9.58
N ILE A 65 -14.48 10.76 -10.07
CA ILE A 65 -14.24 12.17 -10.43
C ILE A 65 -14.29 13.10 -9.21
N GLY A 66 -14.97 12.68 -8.13
CA GLY A 66 -15.06 13.42 -6.87
C GLY A 66 -16.40 14.16 -6.66
N ALA A 67 -16.62 14.61 -5.42
CA ALA A 67 -17.90 15.16 -4.93
C ALA A 67 -18.29 16.53 -5.53
N ASP A 68 -17.36 17.24 -6.18
CA ASP A 68 -17.60 18.57 -6.74
C ASP A 68 -18.43 18.55 -8.03
N ARG A 69 -18.68 17.36 -8.61
CA ARG A 69 -19.57 17.19 -9.76
C ARG A 69 -20.82 16.41 -9.37
N ARG A 70 -21.98 17.09 -9.38
CA ARG A 70 -23.29 16.44 -9.28
C ARG A 70 -23.55 15.65 -10.58
N TRP A 71 -23.17 14.38 -10.61
CA TRP A 71 -23.58 13.48 -11.71
C TRP A 71 -25.05 13.10 -11.55
N GLN A 72 -25.83 13.32 -12.60
CA GLN A 72 -27.18 12.76 -12.74
C GLN A 72 -27.23 11.94 -14.04
N PRO A 73 -27.63 10.66 -13.98
CA PRO A 73 -27.71 9.79 -15.17
C PRO A 73 -28.74 10.35 -16.18
N LEU A 74 -28.45 10.19 -17.48
CA LEU A 74 -29.33 10.51 -18.62
C LEU A 74 -30.69 9.84 -18.47
N PHE A 75 -30.69 8.58 -18.02
CA PHE A 75 -31.90 7.80 -17.75
C PHE A 75 -31.92 7.38 -16.27
N PRO A 76 -32.66 8.09 -15.40
CA PRO A 76 -32.76 7.75 -13.98
C PRO A 76 -33.28 6.35 -13.69
N GLY A 77 -34.07 5.77 -14.61
CA GLY A 77 -34.61 4.41 -14.51
C GLY A 77 -33.74 3.33 -15.17
N PHE A 78 -32.49 3.64 -15.55
CA PHE A 78 -31.55 2.65 -16.08
C PHE A 78 -31.38 1.47 -15.09
N PRO A 79 -31.37 0.21 -15.54
CA PRO A 79 -31.38 -0.27 -16.93
C PRO A 79 -32.79 -0.55 -17.51
N LYS A 80 -33.86 -0.50 -16.70
CA LYS A 80 -35.23 -0.86 -17.11
C LYS A 80 -35.84 0.14 -18.11
N GLN A 81 -35.62 1.42 -17.88
CA GLN A 81 -36.14 2.49 -18.73
C GLN A 81 -35.64 2.36 -20.19
N VAL A 82 -34.33 2.13 -20.36
CA VAL A 82 -33.72 1.97 -21.69
C VAL A 82 -34.20 0.70 -22.41
N TYR A 83 -34.59 -0.33 -21.66
CA TYR A 83 -35.15 -1.55 -22.24
C TYR A 83 -36.59 -1.37 -22.73
N GLN A 84 -37.38 -0.54 -22.02
CA GLN A 84 -38.82 -0.40 -22.26
C GLN A 84 -39.19 0.73 -23.23
N GLU A 85 -38.36 1.77 -23.32
CA GLU A 85 -38.64 2.92 -24.19
C GLU A 85 -38.38 2.63 -25.68
N SER A 86 -39.11 3.36 -26.54
CA SER A 86 -38.94 3.29 -27.98
C SER A 86 -37.63 3.94 -28.44
N ASP A 87 -37.06 3.46 -29.54
CA ASP A 87 -35.79 3.98 -30.07
C ASP A 87 -35.83 5.49 -30.36
N TRP A 88 -36.99 5.99 -30.80
CA TRP A 88 -37.18 7.42 -31.04
C TRP A 88 -37.19 8.24 -29.75
N GLN A 89 -37.82 7.75 -28.67
CA GLN A 89 -37.82 8.43 -27.38
C GLN A 89 -36.42 8.45 -26.76
N LEU A 90 -35.67 7.35 -26.87
CA LEU A 90 -34.27 7.29 -26.44
C LEU A 90 -33.40 8.28 -27.23
N LEU A 91 -33.58 8.35 -28.56
CA LEU A 91 -32.84 9.26 -29.43
C LEU A 91 -33.21 10.73 -29.16
N ALA A 92 -34.50 11.06 -29.05
CA ALA A 92 -34.96 12.42 -28.76
C ALA A 92 -34.49 12.89 -27.38
N THR A 93 -34.53 12.02 -26.37
CA THR A 93 -34.02 12.32 -25.02
C THR A 93 -32.51 12.49 -25.02
N ALA A 94 -31.78 11.62 -25.73
CA ALA A 94 -30.34 11.78 -25.90
C ALA A 94 -30.01 13.10 -26.61
N LEU A 95 -30.65 13.42 -27.74
CA LEU A 95 -30.45 14.67 -28.47
C LEU A 95 -30.75 15.90 -27.59
N ALA A 96 -31.89 15.90 -26.88
CA ALA A 96 -32.26 16.98 -25.97
C ALA A 96 -31.25 17.13 -24.81
N HIS A 97 -30.78 16.01 -24.25
CA HIS A 97 -29.78 16.01 -23.18
C HIS A 97 -28.40 16.47 -23.67
N TYR A 98 -27.97 16.05 -24.86
CA TYR A 98 -26.69 16.44 -25.43
C TYR A 98 -26.67 17.89 -25.87
N HIS A 99 -27.76 18.38 -26.44
CA HIS A 99 -27.91 19.79 -26.78
C HIS A 99 -27.87 20.69 -25.55
N SER A 100 -28.34 20.19 -24.40
CA SER A 100 -28.41 20.94 -23.13
C SER A 100 -27.34 20.60 -22.11
N ARG A 101 -26.36 19.75 -22.45
CA ARG A 101 -25.30 19.27 -21.54
C ARG A 101 -25.82 18.62 -20.24
N GLY A 102 -27.05 18.12 -20.29
CA GLY A 102 -27.75 17.47 -19.20
C GLY A 102 -28.32 18.38 -18.13
N GLU A 103 -28.47 19.68 -18.43
CA GLU A 103 -29.30 20.61 -17.66
C GLU A 103 -30.78 20.50 -18.03
N PHE A 104 -31.09 20.05 -19.26
CA PHE A 104 -32.46 19.97 -19.77
C PHE A 104 -32.94 18.53 -19.90
N ARG A 105 -34.20 18.30 -19.50
CA ARG A 105 -34.97 17.09 -19.82
C ARG A 105 -36.22 17.50 -20.58
N LEU A 106 -36.73 16.61 -21.43
CA LEU A 106 -38.02 16.82 -22.10
C LEU A 106 -39.19 17.01 -21.10
N THR A 107 -39.02 16.62 -19.84
CA THR A 107 -39.96 16.87 -18.74
C THR A 107 -39.85 18.26 -18.10
N ASP A 108 -38.79 19.03 -18.42
CA ASP A 108 -38.51 20.36 -17.84
C ASP A 108 -38.84 21.51 -18.81
N ILE A 109 -39.63 21.25 -19.87
CA ILE A 109 -40.03 22.26 -20.88
C ILE A 109 -40.67 23.50 -20.23
N ASP A 110 -41.37 23.34 -19.11
CA ASP A 110 -42.05 24.43 -18.40
C ASP A 110 -41.11 25.37 -17.61
N ARG A 111 -39.81 25.07 -17.53
CA ARG A 111 -38.82 25.81 -16.70
C ARG A 111 -37.83 26.66 -17.50
N LEU A 112 -38.05 26.84 -18.80
CA LEU A 112 -37.16 27.58 -19.69
C LEU A 112 -37.27 29.11 -19.49
N SER A 113 -36.55 29.64 -18.51
CA SER A 113 -36.12 31.05 -18.49
C SER A 113 -34.63 31.13 -18.79
N GLY A 114 -34.29 31.77 -19.91
CA GLY A 114 -33.00 31.70 -20.59
C GLY A 114 -31.81 32.23 -19.79
N GLY A 115 -30.90 31.32 -19.42
CA GLY A 115 -29.53 31.64 -19.01
C GLY A 115 -28.56 31.53 -20.20
N PRO A 116 -27.45 32.29 -20.19
CA PRO A 116 -26.43 32.20 -21.23
C PRO A 116 -25.71 30.85 -21.21
N LEU A 117 -25.36 30.36 -22.40
CA LEU A 117 -24.61 29.12 -22.61
C LEU A 117 -23.21 29.24 -22.00
N CYS A 118 -22.87 28.36 -21.06
CA CYS A 118 -21.52 28.28 -20.49
C CYS A 118 -20.48 27.85 -21.54
N ASP A 119 -19.24 28.29 -21.40
CA ASP A 119 -18.14 27.91 -22.29
C ASP A 119 -17.68 26.48 -21.94
N VAL A 120 -17.42 25.62 -22.94
CA VAL A 120 -17.06 24.20 -22.71
C VAL A 120 -15.73 23.83 -23.32
N ASP A 121 -14.91 23.26 -22.45
CA ASP A 121 -13.60 22.71 -22.77
C ASP A 121 -13.74 21.26 -23.27
N PHE A 122 -13.92 21.12 -24.58
CA PHE A 122 -13.91 19.83 -25.30
C PHE A 122 -12.50 19.21 -25.40
N GLY A 123 -11.45 19.86 -24.86
CA GLY A 123 -10.06 19.49 -25.06
C GLY A 123 -9.51 18.42 -24.10
N ARG A 124 -10.29 17.95 -23.11
CA ARG A 124 -9.76 16.97 -22.14
C ARG A 124 -9.73 15.55 -22.72
N PRO A 125 -8.57 14.89 -22.77
CA PRO A 125 -8.47 13.53 -23.28
C PRO A 125 -9.29 12.58 -22.40
N LEU A 126 -10.18 11.80 -23.01
CA LEU A 126 -10.95 10.77 -22.32
C LEU A 126 -10.02 9.68 -21.81
N ARG A 127 -10.21 9.28 -20.56
CA ARG A 127 -9.45 8.17 -19.98
C ARG A 127 -10.02 6.84 -20.48
N LYS A 128 -9.21 6.06 -21.19
CA LYS A 128 -9.62 4.75 -21.67
C LYS A 128 -9.87 3.77 -20.50
N LEU A 129 -11.02 3.10 -20.55
CA LEU A 129 -11.41 2.00 -19.67
C LEU A 129 -11.47 0.71 -20.48
N THR A 130 -10.87 -0.36 -19.95
CA THR A 130 -10.87 -1.68 -20.58
C THR A 130 -11.40 -2.74 -19.63
N VAL A 131 -12.27 -3.62 -20.12
CA VAL A 131 -12.65 -4.82 -19.39
C VAL A 131 -11.44 -5.75 -19.29
N THR A 132 -11.06 -6.13 -18.07
CA THR A 132 -9.87 -6.93 -17.79
C THR A 132 -10.20 -8.01 -16.77
N THR A 133 -9.76 -9.23 -17.06
CA THR A 133 -9.85 -10.35 -16.12
C THR A 133 -8.78 -10.17 -15.04
N LEU A 134 -9.23 -9.92 -13.82
CA LEU A 134 -8.36 -9.80 -12.66
C LEU A 134 -7.98 -11.18 -12.15
N THR A 135 -6.70 -11.41 -11.92
CA THR A 135 -6.18 -12.70 -11.45
C THR A 135 -5.12 -12.50 -10.38
N ALA A 136 -4.69 -13.59 -9.74
CA ALA A 136 -3.58 -13.57 -8.79
C ALA A 136 -2.32 -12.91 -9.37
N SER A 137 -2.07 -13.05 -10.68
CA SER A 137 -0.89 -12.46 -11.32
C SER A 137 -0.89 -10.94 -11.31
N THR A 138 -2.08 -10.30 -11.27
CA THR A 138 -2.23 -8.86 -11.11
C THR A 138 -1.64 -8.40 -9.78
N ILE A 139 -1.93 -9.12 -8.70
CA ILE A 139 -1.41 -8.81 -7.36
C ILE A 139 0.10 -9.09 -7.31
N THR A 140 0.55 -10.26 -7.79
CA THR A 140 1.99 -10.59 -7.76
C THR A 140 2.82 -9.58 -8.56
N SER A 141 2.29 -9.05 -9.67
CA SER A 141 2.99 -8.04 -10.46
C SER A 141 3.11 -6.70 -9.74
N GLU A 142 2.05 -6.26 -9.03
CA GLU A 142 2.09 -5.00 -8.28
C GLU A 142 2.99 -5.13 -7.05
N TRP A 143 2.87 -6.19 -6.26
CA TRP A 143 3.74 -6.44 -5.11
C TRP A 143 5.20 -6.70 -5.50
N GLY A 144 5.44 -7.28 -6.68
CA GLY A 144 6.76 -7.44 -7.23
C GLY A 144 7.38 -6.14 -7.75
N SER A 145 6.70 -5.00 -7.67
CA SER A 145 7.23 -3.71 -8.13
C SER A 145 8.44 -3.27 -7.29
N VAL A 146 9.38 -2.57 -7.94
CA VAL A 146 10.52 -1.92 -7.27
C VAL A 146 10.07 -0.60 -6.62
N ILE A 147 8.92 -0.07 -7.03
CA ILE A 147 8.37 1.20 -6.57
C ILE A 147 7.50 0.96 -5.33
N ALA A 148 7.61 1.87 -4.37
CA ALA A 148 6.76 1.92 -3.18
C ALA A 148 5.28 2.04 -3.55
N PRO A 149 4.36 1.33 -2.86
CA PRO A 149 2.94 1.41 -3.16
C PRO A 149 2.35 2.74 -2.66
N SER A 150 1.63 3.46 -3.52
CA SER A 150 0.82 4.59 -3.09
C SER A 150 -0.44 4.11 -2.35
N GLY A 151 -1.18 5.03 -1.69
CA GLY A 151 -2.48 4.71 -1.09
C GLY A 151 -3.46 4.10 -2.11
N HIS A 152 -3.48 4.66 -3.32
CA HIS A 152 -4.31 4.17 -4.43
C HIS A 152 -3.93 2.76 -4.88
N ASP A 153 -2.64 2.43 -4.87
CA ASP A 153 -2.16 1.10 -5.27
C ASP A 153 -2.56 0.05 -4.24
N ARG A 154 -2.50 0.41 -2.95
CA ARG A 154 -2.95 -0.46 -1.87
C ARG A 154 -4.45 -0.72 -1.93
N ASP A 155 -5.25 0.32 -2.18
CA ASP A 155 -6.70 0.18 -2.36
C ASP A 155 -7.01 -0.69 -3.59
N PHE A 156 -6.30 -0.49 -4.70
CA PHE A 156 -6.45 -1.32 -5.89
C PHE A 156 -6.13 -2.79 -5.61
N ILE A 157 -5.00 -3.08 -4.94
CA ILE A 157 -4.62 -4.47 -4.61
C ILE A 157 -5.63 -5.10 -3.66
N ARG A 158 -6.14 -4.36 -2.68
CA ARG A 158 -7.22 -4.83 -1.77
C ARG A 158 -8.48 -5.17 -2.55
N ASP A 159 -8.87 -4.32 -3.48
CA ASP A 159 -10.04 -4.55 -4.35
C ASP A 159 -9.86 -5.76 -5.26
N VAL A 160 -8.64 -5.98 -5.78
CA VAL A 160 -8.31 -7.18 -6.57
C VAL A 160 -8.30 -8.43 -5.70
N ALA A 161 -7.76 -8.39 -4.47
CA ALA A 161 -7.78 -9.51 -3.53
C ALA A 161 -9.22 -9.91 -3.17
N ASN A 162 -10.09 -8.92 -2.97
CA ASN A 162 -11.52 -9.14 -2.80
C ASN A 162 -12.23 -9.58 -4.08
N HIS A 163 -11.58 -9.54 -5.25
CA HIS A 163 -12.12 -9.95 -6.55
C HIS A 163 -11.69 -11.36 -6.97
N ILE A 164 -10.57 -11.90 -6.48
CA ILE A 164 -10.10 -13.23 -6.88
C ILE A 164 -10.54 -14.31 -5.89
N ASP A 165 -10.58 -15.56 -6.35
CA ASP A 165 -10.90 -16.72 -5.50
C ASP A 165 -9.62 -17.40 -4.94
N THR A 166 -8.44 -16.97 -5.39
CA THR A 166 -7.14 -17.48 -4.91
C THR A 166 -6.85 -16.98 -3.50
N ALA A 167 -6.42 -17.89 -2.61
CA ALA A 167 -6.03 -17.51 -1.27
C ALA A 167 -4.84 -16.53 -1.30
N ILE A 168 -4.98 -15.40 -0.61
CA ILE A 168 -3.98 -14.33 -0.65
C ILE A 168 -2.61 -14.77 -0.08
N THR A 169 -2.58 -15.79 0.78
CA THR A 169 -1.36 -16.43 1.28
C THR A 169 -0.58 -17.14 0.18
N ASP A 170 -1.27 -17.73 -0.80
CA ASP A 170 -0.62 -18.41 -1.92
C ASP A 170 0.01 -17.37 -2.86
N VAL A 171 -0.73 -16.28 -3.10
CA VAL A 171 -0.24 -15.12 -3.86
C VAL A 171 1.00 -14.51 -3.19
N PHE A 172 0.96 -14.30 -1.87
CA PHE A 172 2.09 -13.79 -1.09
C PHE A 172 3.30 -14.71 -1.20
N SER A 173 3.09 -16.02 -1.08
CA SER A 173 4.15 -17.02 -1.14
C SER A 173 4.80 -17.09 -2.53
N ALA A 174 4.01 -16.93 -3.58
CA ALA A 174 4.49 -16.89 -4.97
C ALA A 174 5.19 -15.58 -5.36
N THR A 175 4.99 -14.51 -4.60
CA THR A 175 5.53 -13.18 -4.93
C THR A 175 7.01 -13.06 -4.58
N ASP A 176 7.79 -12.48 -5.49
CA ASP A 176 9.15 -12.01 -5.23
C ASP A 176 9.14 -10.51 -4.93
N PHE A 177 9.34 -10.14 -3.67
CA PHE A 177 9.26 -8.76 -3.22
C PHE A 177 10.58 -8.04 -3.48
N ARG A 178 10.58 -7.14 -4.47
CA ARG A 178 11.75 -6.31 -4.78
C ARG A 178 11.84 -5.06 -3.92
N ASN A 179 10.74 -4.64 -3.29
CA ASN A 179 10.67 -3.48 -2.41
C ASN A 179 10.09 -3.88 -1.03
N GLY A 180 10.74 -3.43 0.06
CA GLY A 180 10.31 -3.74 1.43
C GLY A 180 8.97 -3.10 1.83
N GLU A 181 8.61 -1.96 1.23
CA GLU A 181 7.32 -1.30 1.44
C GLU A 181 6.18 -2.10 0.80
N GLN A 182 6.44 -2.77 -0.33
CA GLN A 182 5.49 -3.71 -0.93
C GLN A 182 5.30 -4.93 -0.03
N LEU A 183 6.39 -5.47 0.55
CA LEU A 183 6.30 -6.54 1.55
C LEU A 183 5.47 -6.11 2.76
N ALA A 184 5.71 -4.90 3.28
CA ALA A 184 4.95 -4.34 4.40
C ALA A 184 3.46 -4.21 4.07
N ALA A 185 3.12 -3.65 2.91
CA ALA A 185 1.73 -3.50 2.46
C ALA A 185 1.04 -4.85 2.25
N ALA A 186 1.75 -5.85 1.73
CA ALA A 186 1.22 -7.20 1.56
C ALA A 186 0.90 -7.86 2.91
N LEU A 187 1.75 -7.68 3.93
CA LEU A 187 1.49 -8.18 5.28
C LEU A 187 0.29 -7.50 5.94
N VAL A 188 0.08 -6.20 5.69
CA VAL A 188 -1.11 -5.49 6.15
C VAL A 188 -2.36 -6.08 5.51
N LEU A 189 -2.35 -6.35 4.21
CA LEU A 189 -3.48 -6.99 3.53
C LEU A 189 -3.77 -8.39 4.09
N LEU A 190 -2.75 -9.21 4.39
CA LEU A 190 -2.96 -10.49 5.08
C LEU A 190 -3.66 -10.29 6.43
N SER A 191 -3.25 -9.30 7.22
CA SER A 191 -3.94 -9.01 8.48
C SER A 191 -5.40 -8.56 8.28
N GLU A 192 -5.68 -7.76 7.25
CA GLU A 192 -7.05 -7.33 6.90
C GLU A 192 -7.93 -8.50 6.44
N CYS A 193 -7.34 -9.50 5.78
CA CYS A 193 -8.01 -10.75 5.43
C CYS A 193 -8.21 -11.71 6.63
N GLY A 194 -7.83 -11.30 7.85
CA GLY A 194 -8.09 -12.04 9.09
C GLY A 194 -7.04 -13.10 9.46
N TYR A 195 -5.87 -13.12 8.79
CA TYR A 195 -4.80 -14.03 9.16
C TYR A 195 -4.14 -13.61 10.49
N GLN A 196 -3.74 -14.60 11.30
CA GLN A 196 -3.14 -14.32 12.60
C GLN A 196 -1.77 -13.63 12.48
N SER A 197 -1.50 -12.65 13.37
CA SER A 197 -0.26 -11.87 13.36
C SER A 197 1.01 -12.72 13.40
N ALA A 198 1.00 -13.84 14.14
CA ALA A 198 2.14 -14.77 14.18
C ALA A 198 2.40 -15.44 12.83
N THR A 199 1.34 -15.85 12.11
CA THR A 199 1.42 -16.41 10.76
C THR A 199 1.93 -15.37 9.77
N CYS A 200 1.36 -14.16 9.79
CA CYS A 200 1.82 -13.06 8.93
C CYS A 200 3.30 -12.74 9.18
N LEU A 201 3.73 -12.69 10.44
CA LEU A 201 5.13 -12.43 10.80
C LEU A 201 6.05 -13.52 10.24
N ALA A 202 5.69 -14.79 10.43
CA ALA A 202 6.47 -15.92 9.92
C ALA A 202 6.58 -15.89 8.39
N MET A 203 5.47 -15.61 7.69
CA MET A 203 5.48 -15.44 6.23
C MET A 203 6.34 -14.26 5.78
N GLY A 204 6.28 -13.13 6.48
CA GLY A 204 7.14 -11.98 6.19
C GLY A 204 8.63 -12.32 6.32
N PHE A 205 9.00 -13.07 7.36
CA PHE A 205 10.39 -13.49 7.60
C PHE A 205 10.95 -14.45 6.55
N THR A 206 10.11 -15.21 5.83
CA THR A 206 10.60 -16.02 4.69
C THR A 206 10.94 -15.17 3.47
N LYS A 207 10.42 -13.94 3.41
CA LYS A 207 10.65 -12.97 2.33
C LYS A 207 11.61 -11.83 2.69
N ALA A 208 11.98 -11.70 3.97
CA ALA A 208 12.86 -10.63 4.44
C ALA A 208 14.29 -10.80 3.92
N ARG A 209 14.81 -9.78 3.21
CA ARG A 209 16.14 -9.82 2.58
C ARG A 209 17.24 -9.16 3.40
N HIS A 210 16.86 -8.29 4.32
CA HIS A 210 17.76 -7.53 5.19
C HIS A 210 17.02 -7.08 6.46
N LEU A 211 17.75 -6.52 7.43
CA LEU A 211 17.19 -6.13 8.72
C LEU A 211 16.07 -5.09 8.64
N ASP A 212 16.09 -4.17 7.67
CA ASP A 212 14.96 -3.26 7.48
C ASP A 212 13.67 -4.02 7.13
N ASP A 213 13.72 -5.11 6.35
CA ASP A 213 12.54 -5.91 6.02
C ASP A 213 12.03 -6.67 7.26
N VAL A 214 12.94 -7.15 8.12
CA VAL A 214 12.58 -7.72 9.42
C VAL A 214 11.82 -6.70 10.27
N LEU A 215 12.30 -5.46 10.31
CA LEU A 215 11.65 -4.38 11.05
C LEU A 215 10.26 -4.06 10.48
N ARG A 216 10.14 -3.99 9.14
CA ARG A 216 8.86 -3.83 8.45
C ARG A 216 7.88 -4.95 8.78
N CYS A 217 8.34 -6.22 8.76
CA CYS A 217 7.50 -7.36 9.11
C CYS A 217 6.94 -7.25 10.53
N ILE A 218 7.76 -6.85 11.50
CA ILE A 218 7.32 -6.69 12.90
C ILE A 218 6.31 -5.54 13.02
N LEU A 219 6.58 -4.41 12.37
CA LEU A 219 5.73 -3.23 12.46
C LEU A 219 4.39 -3.43 11.74
N SER A 220 4.37 -4.02 10.55
CA SER A 220 3.13 -4.31 9.82
C SER A 220 2.22 -5.30 10.56
N THR A 221 2.77 -6.14 11.43
CA THR A 221 2.01 -7.20 12.13
C THR A 221 1.62 -6.83 13.56
N TYR A 222 2.49 -6.09 14.28
CA TYR A 222 2.32 -5.79 15.69
C TYR A 222 2.31 -4.30 16.03
N CYS A 223 2.52 -3.37 15.09
CA CYS A 223 2.29 -1.96 15.38
C CYS A 223 0.79 -1.63 15.35
N GLN A 224 0.34 -0.73 16.22
CA GLN A 224 -1.03 -0.22 16.17
C GLN A 224 -1.29 0.58 14.89
N ASP A 225 -0.30 1.39 14.48
CA ASP A 225 -0.29 2.10 13.20
C ASP A 225 0.53 1.28 12.19
N VAL A 226 -0.17 0.71 11.21
CA VAL A 226 0.43 -0.15 10.18
C VAL A 226 1.30 0.62 9.20
N GLU A 227 1.10 1.94 9.04
CA GLU A 227 1.92 2.77 8.14
C GLU A 227 3.39 2.81 8.60
N ARG A 228 3.65 2.61 9.91
CA ARG A 228 5.01 2.51 10.44
C ARG A 228 5.81 1.37 9.80
N GLY A 229 5.14 0.30 9.39
CA GLY A 229 5.77 -0.82 8.67
C GLY A 229 6.16 -0.45 7.23
N VAL A 230 5.51 0.54 6.63
CA VAL A 230 5.83 1.02 5.28
C VAL A 230 6.96 2.05 5.36
N ASP A 231 6.76 3.13 6.12
CA ASP A 231 7.66 4.29 6.12
C ASP A 231 8.87 4.19 7.06
N LEU A 232 8.83 3.27 8.04
CA LEU A 232 9.84 3.09 9.08
C LEU A 232 10.18 4.38 9.88
N GLN A 233 9.25 5.32 10.01
CA GLN A 233 9.48 6.53 10.81
C GLN A 233 9.22 6.30 12.31
N CYS A 234 9.95 7.04 13.14
CA CYS A 234 9.83 6.98 14.60
C CYS A 234 10.09 8.36 15.24
N SER A 235 9.04 9.15 15.36
CA SER A 235 9.08 10.51 15.91
C SER A 235 7.92 10.75 16.90
N ALA A 236 7.81 11.98 17.42
CA ALA A 236 6.65 12.36 18.23
C ALA A 236 5.37 12.45 17.39
N THR A 237 5.48 12.89 16.14
CA THR A 237 4.37 12.97 15.17
C THR A 237 4.03 11.61 14.56
N SER A 238 5.00 10.69 14.57
CA SER A 238 4.90 9.34 14.03
C SER A 238 5.28 8.32 15.10
N PRO A 239 4.45 8.15 16.15
CA PRO A 239 4.76 7.30 17.29
C PRO A 239 4.66 5.82 16.93
N VAL A 240 5.58 5.01 17.46
CA VAL A 240 5.54 3.56 17.33
C VAL A 240 5.01 2.95 18.62
N ASN A 241 3.75 2.51 18.55
CA ASN A 241 3.04 1.86 19.64
C ASN A 241 2.81 0.40 19.27
N MET A 242 3.45 -0.51 20.02
CA MET A 242 3.38 -1.94 19.75
C MET A 242 2.20 -2.57 20.49
N ARG A 243 1.53 -3.51 19.83
CA ARG A 243 0.64 -4.49 20.45
C ARG A 243 1.48 -5.54 21.21
N PRO A 244 0.89 -6.25 22.18
CA PRO A 244 1.60 -7.32 22.89
C PRO A 244 2.16 -8.37 21.93
N LEU A 245 3.42 -8.76 22.17
CA LEU A 245 4.12 -9.77 21.36
C LEU A 245 4.10 -11.13 22.08
N PRO A 246 3.42 -12.16 21.51
CA PRO A 246 3.46 -13.52 22.04
C PRO A 246 4.89 -14.05 22.16
N ARG A 247 5.13 -14.96 23.11
CA ARG A 247 6.47 -15.54 23.36
C ARG A 247 7.07 -16.16 22.10
N GLU A 248 6.25 -16.83 21.28
CA GLU A 248 6.68 -17.45 20.03
C GLU A 248 7.16 -16.40 19.02
N SER A 249 6.41 -15.32 18.82
CA SER A 249 6.83 -14.23 17.94
C SER A 249 8.10 -13.53 18.42
N ARG A 250 8.27 -13.36 19.73
CA ARG A 250 9.52 -12.82 20.30
C ARG A 250 10.73 -13.70 19.99
N ARG A 251 10.58 -15.03 20.13
CA ARG A 251 11.62 -16.00 19.75
C ARG A 251 11.92 -15.97 18.26
N LEU A 252 10.87 -15.92 17.42
CA LEU A 252 11.02 -15.82 15.96
C LEU A 252 11.78 -14.55 15.55
N ILE A 253 11.48 -13.40 16.18
CA ILE A 253 12.19 -12.13 15.93
C ILE A 253 13.68 -12.31 16.21
N VAL A 254 14.05 -12.80 17.39
CA VAL A 254 15.46 -12.95 17.78
C VAL A 254 16.19 -13.98 16.91
N ALA A 255 15.52 -15.09 16.56
CA ALA A 255 16.06 -16.09 15.63
C ALA A 255 16.22 -15.53 14.20
N GLN A 256 15.41 -14.56 13.79
CA GLN A 256 15.57 -13.92 12.49
C GLN A 256 16.75 -12.94 12.49
N LEU A 257 17.02 -12.26 13.62
CA LEU A 257 18.18 -11.36 13.74
C LEU A 257 19.51 -12.10 13.57
N SER A 258 19.64 -13.34 14.05
CA SER A 258 20.89 -14.11 13.91
C SER A 258 21.24 -14.48 12.46
N LYS A 259 20.31 -14.34 11.51
CA LYS A 259 20.55 -14.65 10.10
C LYS A 259 21.27 -13.52 9.35
N PHE A 260 21.33 -12.32 9.93
CA PHE A 260 21.88 -11.11 9.29
C PHE A 260 23.12 -10.64 10.05
N THR A 261 24.26 -11.23 9.71
CA THR A 261 25.55 -10.98 10.38
C THR A 261 26.55 -10.23 9.51
N ALA A 262 26.16 -9.76 8.32
CA ALA A 262 27.06 -9.05 7.44
C ALA A 262 27.35 -7.64 7.96
N ALA A 263 28.51 -7.07 7.62
CA ALA A 263 28.87 -5.71 8.04
C ALA A 263 27.87 -4.65 7.54
N SER A 264 27.25 -4.87 6.37
CA SER A 264 26.18 -4.02 5.84
C SER A 264 24.95 -3.99 6.74
N ASP A 265 24.65 -5.09 7.42
CA ASP A 265 23.50 -5.22 8.32
C ASP A 265 23.71 -4.37 9.59
N ALA A 266 24.93 -4.31 10.09
CA ALA A 266 25.30 -3.49 11.25
C ALA A 266 25.06 -1.99 11.01
N ASP A 267 25.39 -1.48 9.81
CA ASP A 267 25.14 -0.09 9.44
C ASP A 267 23.63 0.21 9.35
N MET A 268 22.83 -0.70 8.79
CA MET A 268 21.37 -0.57 8.73
C MET A 268 20.76 -0.48 10.14
N VAL A 269 21.22 -1.35 11.05
CA VAL A 269 20.82 -1.33 12.45
C VAL A 269 21.17 -0.01 13.11
N TYR A 270 22.40 0.48 12.89
CA TYR A 270 22.86 1.74 13.47
C TYR A 270 22.00 2.92 13.02
N ARG A 271 21.68 3.02 11.71
CA ARG A 271 20.81 4.04 11.13
C ARG A 271 19.41 4.06 11.75
N ARG A 272 18.85 2.89 12.09
CA ARG A 272 17.50 2.76 12.67
C ARG A 272 17.47 2.37 14.14
N ARG A 273 18.58 2.58 14.86
CA ARG A 273 18.77 2.11 16.25
C ARG A 273 17.65 2.55 17.20
N LYS A 274 17.19 3.80 17.07
CA LYS A 274 16.07 4.32 17.90
C LYS A 274 14.78 3.52 17.70
N LEU A 275 14.45 3.21 16.45
CA LEU A 275 13.26 2.42 16.10
C LEU A 275 13.42 0.96 16.57
N TRP A 276 14.59 0.36 16.34
CA TRP A 276 14.91 -0.98 16.84
C TRP A 276 14.74 -1.10 18.35
N ARG A 277 15.29 -0.16 19.14
CA ARG A 277 15.10 -0.14 20.60
C ARG A 277 13.63 -0.04 20.98
N ARG A 278 12.86 0.78 20.28
CA ARG A 278 11.42 0.96 20.54
C ARG A 278 10.64 -0.33 20.31
N VAL A 279 10.93 -1.04 19.22
CA VAL A 279 10.29 -2.32 18.88
C VAL A 279 10.74 -3.43 19.84
N LEU A 280 12.05 -3.58 20.04
CA LEU A 280 12.59 -4.69 20.84
C LEU A 280 12.45 -4.52 22.35
N LYS A 281 12.13 -3.31 22.85
CA LYS A 281 11.78 -3.12 24.27
C LYS A 281 10.67 -4.08 24.73
N PHE A 282 9.75 -4.45 23.84
CA PHE A 282 8.64 -5.37 24.13
C PHE A 282 9.01 -6.85 23.96
N CYS A 283 10.21 -7.15 23.45
CA CYS A 283 10.65 -8.52 23.19
C CYS A 283 11.45 -9.16 24.33
N HIS A 284 12.04 -8.37 25.24
CA HIS A 284 13.09 -8.82 26.17
C HIS A 284 14.15 -9.67 25.45
N PRO A 285 14.83 -9.09 24.44
CA PRO A 285 15.46 -9.87 23.38
C PRO A 285 16.65 -10.72 23.87
N TYR A 286 17.34 -10.30 24.93
CA TYR A 286 18.44 -11.05 25.52
C TYR A 286 18.01 -12.37 26.17
N ASP A 287 16.76 -12.47 26.66
CA ASP A 287 16.21 -13.71 27.23
C ASP A 287 16.00 -14.81 26.18
N HIS A 288 16.03 -14.43 24.91
CA HIS A 288 15.79 -15.31 23.76
C HIS A 288 17.00 -15.44 22.84
N ALA A 289 18.04 -14.61 23.05
CA ALA A 289 19.26 -14.63 22.27
C ALA A 289 20.19 -15.74 22.77
N THR A 290 20.01 -16.95 22.24
CA THR A 290 20.89 -18.10 22.53
C THR A 290 22.17 -18.06 21.68
N ASP A 291 22.08 -17.48 20.47
CA ASP A 291 23.17 -17.38 19.50
C ASP A 291 24.02 -16.11 19.72
N ALA A 292 25.33 -16.24 19.58
CA ALA A 292 26.28 -15.13 19.61
C ALA A 292 26.01 -14.10 18.49
N ALA A 293 25.54 -14.55 17.32
CA ALA A 293 25.18 -13.68 16.21
C ALA A 293 24.01 -12.75 16.58
N ALA A 294 22.94 -13.29 17.14
CA ALA A 294 21.82 -12.49 17.64
C ALA A 294 22.26 -11.51 18.73
N ARG A 295 23.09 -11.97 19.69
CA ARG A 295 23.61 -11.10 20.75
C ARG A 295 24.40 -9.92 20.20
N HIS A 296 25.28 -10.15 19.22
CA HIS A 296 26.05 -9.09 18.58
C HIS A 296 25.14 -8.01 17.97
N VAL A 297 24.11 -8.39 17.21
CA VAL A 297 23.14 -7.44 16.64
C VAL A 297 22.41 -6.66 17.74
N LEU A 298 22.02 -7.34 18.83
CA LEU A 298 21.40 -6.69 19.98
C LEU A 298 22.34 -5.71 20.67
N ASP A 299 23.62 -6.02 20.79
CA ASP A 299 24.61 -5.13 21.40
C ASP A 299 24.80 -3.85 20.59
N ILE A 300 24.73 -3.92 19.25
CA ILE A 300 24.70 -2.74 18.37
C ILE A 300 23.40 -1.94 18.61
N ILE A 301 22.24 -2.61 18.70
CA ILE A 301 20.94 -1.95 18.94
C ILE A 301 20.95 -1.22 20.28
N PHE A 302 21.38 -1.88 21.35
CA PHE A 302 21.32 -1.34 22.71
C PHE A 302 22.57 -0.55 23.11
N ASP A 303 23.57 -0.45 22.23
CA ASP A 303 24.84 0.27 22.46
C ASP A 303 25.65 -0.32 23.64
N ASN A 304 25.66 -1.65 23.70
CA ASN A 304 26.40 -2.44 24.69
C ASN A 304 27.78 -2.89 24.16
N MET A 305 28.14 -2.51 22.94
CA MET A 305 29.45 -2.82 22.38
C MET A 305 30.56 -2.13 23.21
N PRO A 306 31.63 -2.84 23.58
CA PRO A 306 32.77 -2.20 24.23
C PRO A 306 33.33 -1.11 23.30
N PRO A 307 33.75 0.05 23.82
CA PRO A 307 34.32 1.10 22.99
C PRO A 307 35.52 0.53 22.23
N SER A 308 35.46 0.57 20.91
CA SER A 308 36.60 0.18 20.08
C SER A 308 37.78 1.11 20.37
N HIS A 309 39.02 0.60 20.30
CA HIS A 309 40.24 1.37 20.60
C HIS A 309 40.34 2.70 19.82
N HIS A 310 39.63 2.85 18.70
CA HIS A 310 39.57 4.07 17.90
C HIS A 310 38.66 5.17 18.48
N GLU A 311 37.59 4.83 19.23
CA GLU A 311 36.74 5.83 19.90
C GLU A 311 37.40 6.39 21.17
N CYS A 312 38.27 5.62 21.83
CA CYS A 312 39.04 6.09 22.98
C CYS A 312 40.01 7.23 22.63
N ALA A 313 40.54 7.27 21.41
CA ALA A 313 41.40 8.36 20.96
C ALA A 313 40.63 9.68 20.74
N GLY A 314 39.35 9.62 20.37
CA GLY A 314 38.50 10.80 20.15
C GLY A 314 37.94 11.40 21.44
N ARG A 315 37.52 10.58 22.41
CA ARG A 315 36.95 11.05 23.68
C ARG A 315 37.96 11.66 24.65
N VAL A 316 39.26 11.37 24.51
CA VAL A 316 40.31 12.02 25.32
C VAL A 316 40.57 13.47 24.87
N ARG A 317 40.21 13.86 23.63
CA ARG A 317 40.41 15.24 23.15
C ARG A 317 39.27 16.19 23.46
N ILE A 318 38.05 15.70 23.62
CA ILE A 318 36.88 16.53 23.94
C ILE A 318 36.62 16.35 25.44
N GLY A 319 37.25 17.20 26.24
CA GLY A 319 37.34 17.10 27.70
C GLY A 319 36.01 17.07 28.43
N ASN A 320 35.31 15.95 28.41
CA ASN A 320 34.22 15.69 29.33
C ASN A 320 33.99 14.19 29.56
N ARG A 321 34.17 13.79 30.83
CA ARG A 321 33.97 12.47 31.45
C ARG A 321 35.11 11.47 31.28
N ARG A 322 35.82 11.22 32.40
CA ARG A 322 36.80 10.15 32.57
C ARG A 322 36.14 8.80 32.25
N CYS A 323 36.71 8.10 31.28
CA CYS A 323 36.43 6.68 31.05
C CYS A 323 37.07 5.87 32.18
N VAL A 324 36.25 5.36 33.11
CA VAL A 324 36.71 4.65 34.32
C VAL A 324 37.47 3.35 34.00
N HIS A 325 37.35 2.83 32.78
CA HIS A 325 38.04 1.62 32.33
C HIS A 325 39.46 1.84 31.75
N CYS A 326 39.89 3.08 31.50
CA CYS A 326 41.24 3.34 30.98
C CYS A 326 42.30 3.60 32.07
N ALA A 327 41.91 3.70 33.35
CA ALA A 327 42.84 4.02 34.44
C ALA A 327 43.78 2.86 34.83
N SER A 328 43.50 1.64 34.37
CA SER A 328 44.21 0.43 34.81
C SER A 328 45.38 0.02 33.90
N ALA A 329 45.62 0.75 32.80
CA ALA A 329 46.59 0.34 31.76
C ALA A 329 47.74 1.34 31.54
N VAL A 330 48.11 2.10 32.57
CA VAL A 330 49.39 2.85 32.56
C VAL A 330 50.42 2.02 33.33
N ALA A 331 51.06 1.09 32.62
CA ALA A 331 52.32 0.52 33.10
C ALA A 331 53.38 1.65 33.15
N PRO A 332 54.21 1.73 34.20
CA PRO A 332 55.25 2.76 34.29
C PRO A 332 56.28 2.52 33.18
N GLN A 333 56.52 3.52 32.34
CA GLN A 333 57.62 3.47 31.36
C GLN A 333 58.98 3.44 32.07
N PRO A 334 59.98 2.73 31.51
CA PRO A 334 61.31 2.65 32.11
C PRO A 334 62.02 4.00 32.02
N ARG A 335 62.57 4.46 33.15
CA ARG A 335 63.47 5.62 33.20
C ARG A 335 64.76 5.26 32.47
N TRP A 336 65.04 5.96 31.37
CA TRP A 336 66.35 5.96 30.74
C TRP A 336 67.31 6.76 31.62
N SER A 337 68.32 6.08 32.18
CA SER A 337 69.44 6.69 32.89
C SER A 337 70.51 7.10 31.89
N PHE A 338 70.72 8.41 31.73
CA PHE A 338 71.96 8.97 31.19
C PHE A 338 73.03 8.93 32.30
N THR A 339 74.12 8.21 32.09
CA THR A 339 75.36 8.39 32.85
C THR A 339 76.36 9.15 31.99
N ALA A 340 76.76 10.32 32.49
CA ALA A 340 77.95 11.03 32.04
C ALA A 340 79.20 10.40 32.67
N GLY A 341 80.27 10.29 31.89
CA GLY A 341 81.59 9.80 32.26
C GLY A 341 82.49 9.86 31.05
#